data_AF-A0A5D3BWD7-F1
#
_entry.id   AF-A0A5D3BWD7-F1
#
_cell.length_a   1.000
_cell.length_b   1.000
_cell.length_c   1.000
_cell.angle_alpha   90.00
_cell.angle_beta   90.00
_cell.angle_gamma   90.00
#
_symmetry.space_group_name_H-M   'P 1'
#
loop_
_entity.id
_entity.type
_entity.pdbx_description
1 polymer ?
#
loop_
_entity_poly.entity_id
_entity_poly.type
_entity_poly.pdbx_seq_one_letter_code
_entity_poly.pdbx_strand_id
1 'polypeptide(L)'
;MSATNQLGKAHADELVELEEQMLYLVEVIDSIYLLESLLEIKKKFLRKQIQLMRCEHMRVNLIMRAMENQAPVEGVIPVSRIKIPEPKPFCVAKDAKTIKNFIFDLEQYFKATSIETEEAKVTLATMHLFEDAKFWWRSRYVDI
;
A
#
# COMPACT_ATOMS: atom_id res chain seq x y z
N MET A 1 8.55 -73.92 9.54
CA MET A 1 8.84 -72.51 9.87
C MET A 1 7.52 -71.76 9.91
N SER A 2 7.25 -71.02 10.98
CA SER A 2 5.90 -70.71 11.48
C SER A 2 5.19 -69.57 10.73
N ALA A 3 3.94 -69.80 10.30
CA ALA A 3 3.06 -68.81 9.67
C ALA A 3 2.78 -67.58 10.55
N THR A 4 2.92 -67.71 11.86
CA THR A 4 2.79 -66.61 12.84
C THR A 4 3.86 -65.53 12.66
N ASN A 5 5.06 -65.89 12.20
CA ASN A 5 6.13 -64.93 11.97
C ASN A 5 5.95 -64.14 10.67
N GLN A 6 5.19 -64.67 9.71
CA GLN A 6 4.90 -63.99 8.44
C GLN A 6 3.76 -62.97 8.58
N LEU A 7 2.75 -63.27 9.40
CA LEU A 7 1.63 -62.37 9.67
C LEU A 7 2.07 -61.11 10.43
N GLY A 8 2.94 -61.26 11.43
CA GLY A 8 3.50 -60.11 12.16
C GLY A 8 4.40 -59.22 11.30
N LYS A 9 5.08 -59.81 10.32
CA LYS A 9 5.91 -59.07 9.36
C LYS A 9 5.05 -58.25 8.39
N ALA A 10 4.00 -58.85 7.82
CA ALA A 10 3.08 -58.15 6.92
C ALA A 10 2.42 -56.94 7.59
N HIS A 11 2.05 -57.06 8.87
CA HIS A 11 1.45 -55.95 9.61
C HIS A 11 2.45 -54.83 9.93
N ALA A 12 3.71 -55.18 10.18
CA ALA A 12 4.78 -54.19 10.36
C ALA A 12 5.09 -53.44 9.05
N ASP A 13 5.11 -54.15 7.92
CA ASP A 13 5.33 -53.54 6.60
C ASP A 13 4.17 -52.56 6.25
N GLU A 14 2.93 -52.91 6.58
CA GLU A 14 1.74 -52.06 6.37
C GLU A 14 1.73 -50.81 7.27
N LEU A 15 2.27 -50.92 8.50
CA LEU A 15 2.45 -49.77 9.40
C LEU A 15 3.52 -48.80 8.89
N VAL A 16 4.62 -49.32 8.35
CA VAL A 16 5.68 -48.49 7.74
C VAL A 16 5.14 -47.72 6.52
N GLU A 17 4.32 -48.37 5.69
CA GLU A 17 3.73 -47.72 4.53
C GLU A 17 2.70 -46.64 4.92
N LEU A 18 1.95 -46.85 6.01
CA LEU A 18 1.10 -45.81 6.60
C LEU A 18 1.91 -44.64 7.17
N GLU A 19 3.03 -44.89 7.84
CA GLU A 19 3.92 -43.83 8.33
C GLU A 19 4.49 -42.98 7.18
N GLU A 20 4.90 -43.62 6.08
CA GLU A 20 5.36 -42.91 4.88
C GLU A 20 4.25 -42.07 4.24
N GLN A 21 3.02 -42.60 4.15
CA GLN A 21 1.87 -41.83 3.66
C GLN A 21 1.52 -40.66 4.57
N MET A 22 1.60 -40.84 5.90
CA MET A 22 1.38 -39.76 6.86
C MET A 22 2.44 -38.67 6.72
N LEU A 23 3.71 -39.03 6.50
CA LEU A 23 4.78 -38.07 6.27
C LEU A 23 4.55 -37.26 4.99
N TYR A 24 4.15 -37.92 3.90
CA TYR A 24 3.78 -37.24 2.65
C TYR A 24 2.61 -36.27 2.84
N LEU A 25 1.58 -36.66 3.61
CA LEU A 25 0.45 -35.77 3.90
C LEU A 25 0.88 -34.54 4.70
N VAL A 26 1.79 -34.68 5.65
CA VAL A 26 2.35 -33.55 6.41
C VAL A 26 3.09 -32.58 5.48
N GLU A 27 3.94 -33.09 4.58
CA GLU A 27 4.66 -32.26 3.60
C GLU A 27 3.72 -31.52 2.65
N VAL A 28 2.64 -32.17 2.22
CA VAL A 28 1.60 -31.55 1.38
C VAL A 28 0.89 -30.44 2.13
N ILE A 29 0.54 -30.65 3.39
CA ILE A 29 -0.11 -29.64 4.25
C ILE A 29 0.79 -28.42 4.41
N ASP A 30 2.07 -28.62 4.72
CA ASP A 30 3.05 -27.53 4.85
C ASP A 30 3.21 -26.74 3.55
N SER A 31 3.22 -27.45 2.41
CA SER A 31 3.27 -26.85 1.08
C SER A 31 2.03 -25.99 0.78
N ILE A 32 0.85 -26.45 1.19
CA ILE A 32 -0.40 -25.67 1.05
C ILE A 32 -0.32 -24.39 1.87
N TYR A 33 0.11 -24.46 3.14
CA TYR A 33 0.27 -23.27 3.99
C TYR A 33 1.25 -22.25 3.40
N LEU A 34 2.37 -22.71 2.82
CA LEU A 34 3.33 -21.85 2.14
C LEU A 34 2.73 -21.16 0.91
N LEU A 35 1.94 -21.88 0.11
CA LEU A 35 1.28 -21.33 -1.07
C LEU A 35 0.21 -20.29 -0.71
N GLU A 36 -0.57 -20.54 0.34
CA GLU A 36 -1.55 -19.57 0.84
C GLU A 36 -0.89 -18.27 1.31
N SER A 37 0.20 -18.39 2.07
CA SER A 37 1.00 -17.24 2.51
C SER A 37 1.55 -16.44 1.32
N LEU A 38 2.12 -17.12 0.32
CA LEU A 38 2.64 -16.49 -0.90
C LEU A 38 1.53 -15.79 -1.70
N LEU A 39 0.36 -16.42 -1.79
CA LEU A 39 -0.80 -15.84 -2.46
C LEU A 39 -1.24 -14.54 -1.78
N GLU A 40 -1.30 -14.52 -0.45
CA GLU A 40 -1.66 -13.30 0.29
C GLU A 40 -0.64 -12.17 0.11
N ILE A 41 0.65 -12.50 0.09
CA ILE A 41 1.71 -11.53 -0.22
C ILE A 41 1.52 -10.95 -1.63
N LYS A 42 1.29 -11.81 -2.63
CA LYS A 42 1.04 -11.36 -4.01
C LYS A 42 -0.23 -10.51 -4.10
N LYS A 43 -1.34 -10.91 -3.47
CA LYS A 43 -2.57 -10.09 -3.41
C LYS A 43 -2.32 -8.71 -2.81
N LYS A 44 -1.55 -8.61 -1.72
CA LYS A 44 -1.17 -7.32 -1.11
C LYS A 44 -0.34 -6.49 -2.09
N PHE A 45 0.62 -7.08 -2.79
CA PHE A 45 1.42 -6.39 -3.80
C PHE A 45 0.56 -5.87 -4.96
N LEU A 46 -0.31 -6.71 -5.54
CA LEU A 46 -1.20 -6.29 -6.62
C LEU A 46 -2.16 -5.18 -6.18
N ARG A 47 -2.72 -5.25 -4.96
CA ARG A 47 -3.55 -4.17 -4.41
C ARG A 47 -2.81 -2.83 -4.38
N LYS A 48 -1.55 -2.82 -3.94
CA LYS A 48 -0.71 -1.62 -3.96
C LYS A 48 -0.45 -1.11 -5.38
N GLN A 49 -0.14 -1.99 -6.33
CA GLN A 49 0.05 -1.60 -7.74
C GLN A 49 -1.21 -0.98 -8.36
N ILE A 50 -2.39 -1.56 -8.10
CA ILE A 50 -3.68 -1.02 -8.55
C ILE A 50 -3.93 0.36 -7.94
N GLN A 51 -3.59 0.54 -6.66
CA GLN A 51 -3.76 1.82 -5.98
C GLN A 51 -2.84 2.90 -6.56
N LEU A 52 -1.57 2.57 -6.83
CA LEU A 52 -0.62 3.46 -7.51
C LEU A 52 -1.12 3.88 -8.89
N MET A 53 -1.60 2.92 -9.68
CA MET A 53 -2.19 3.19 -11.00
C MET A 53 -3.40 4.12 -10.93
N ARG A 54 -4.31 3.93 -9.96
CA ARG A 54 -5.45 4.85 -9.76
C ARG A 54 -4.99 6.26 -9.41
N CYS A 55 -3.92 6.39 -8.64
CA CYS A 55 -3.39 7.68 -8.25
C CYS A 55 -2.79 8.43 -9.44
N GLU A 56 -2.01 7.75 -10.27
CA GLU A 56 -1.47 8.31 -11.51
C GLU A 56 -2.59 8.68 -12.50
N HIS A 57 -3.61 7.82 -12.63
CA HIS A 57 -4.77 8.12 -13.47
C HIS A 57 -5.53 9.37 -12.99
N MET A 58 -5.66 9.55 -11.68
CA MET A 58 -6.28 10.76 -11.11
C MET A 58 -5.47 12.02 -11.43
N ARG A 59 -4.13 11.95 -11.33
CA ARG A 59 -3.24 13.08 -11.69
C ARG A 59 -3.40 13.46 -13.15
N VAL A 60 -3.39 12.48 -14.06
CA VAL A 60 -3.55 12.72 -15.50
C VAL A 60 -4.93 13.33 -15.80
N ASN A 61 -6.00 12.83 -15.19
CA ASN A 61 -7.36 13.36 -15.37
C ASN A 61 -7.48 14.82 -14.88
N LEU A 62 -6.87 15.14 -13.73
CA LEU A 62 -6.85 16.52 -13.22
C LEU A 62 -6.08 17.46 -14.15
N ILE A 63 -4.92 17.04 -14.67
CA ILE A 63 -4.14 17.82 -15.63
C ILE A 63 -4.93 18.05 -16.92
N MET A 64 -5.53 17.01 -17.47
CA MET A 64 -6.34 17.08 -18.68
C MET A 64 -7.50 18.07 -18.52
N ARG A 65 -8.21 18.01 -17.38
CA ARG A 65 -9.30 18.93 -17.07
C ARG A 65 -8.82 20.37 -16.87
N ALA A 66 -7.63 20.57 -16.29
CA ALA A 66 -7.04 21.90 -16.15
C ALA A 66 -6.66 22.51 -17.51
N MET A 67 -6.22 21.69 -18.45
CA MET A 67 -5.90 22.10 -19.83
C MET A 67 -7.16 22.41 -20.64
N GLU A 68 -8.23 21.61 -20.51
CA GLU A 68 -9.53 21.89 -21.15
C GLU A 68 -10.17 23.20 -20.67
N ASN A 69 -9.92 23.59 -19.43
CA ASN A 69 -10.42 24.84 -18.86
C ASN A 69 -9.56 26.08 -19.20
N GLN A 70 -8.43 25.91 -19.91
CA GLN A 70 -7.65 27.04 -20.44
C GLN A 70 -8.12 27.40 -21.86
N ALA A 71 -9.13 28.27 -21.95
CA ALA A 71 -9.44 28.96 -23.21
C ALA A 71 -8.31 29.96 -23.56
N PRO A 72 -7.98 30.17 -24.85
CA PRO A 72 -6.96 31.13 -25.24
C PRO A 72 -7.50 32.56 -25.01
N VAL A 73 -7.07 33.19 -23.92
CA VAL A 73 -7.33 34.62 -23.69
C VAL A 73 -6.26 35.42 -24.43
N GLU A 74 -6.70 35.98 -25.56
CA GLU A 74 -5.98 36.98 -26.33
C GLU A 74 -5.72 38.22 -25.47
N GLY A 75 -4.46 38.65 -25.42
CA GLY A 75 -4.06 39.99 -24.99
C GLY A 75 -4.28 40.33 -23.52
N VAL A 76 -3.24 40.17 -22.71
CA VAL A 76 -2.68 41.15 -21.74
C VAL A 76 -1.79 40.37 -20.78
N ILE A 77 -0.52 40.75 -20.72
CA ILE A 77 0.54 40.16 -19.92
C ILE A 77 0.17 40.20 -18.43
N PRO A 78 0.09 39.06 -17.71
CA PRO A 78 -0.06 39.09 -16.27
C PRO A 78 1.31 39.06 -15.60
N VAL A 79 1.52 40.04 -14.71
CA VAL A 79 2.58 40.04 -13.69
C VAL A 79 2.67 38.66 -13.05
N SER A 80 3.86 38.06 -13.07
CA SER A 80 4.12 36.69 -12.65
C SER A 80 3.80 36.47 -11.16
N ARG A 81 2.56 36.08 -10.85
CA ARG A 81 2.28 35.36 -9.61
C ARG A 81 2.95 34.00 -9.76
N ILE A 82 4.07 33.82 -9.07
CA ILE A 82 4.78 32.55 -8.98
C ILE A 82 3.74 31.49 -8.58
N LYS A 83 3.43 30.56 -9.48
CA LYS A 83 2.56 29.42 -9.19
C LYS A 83 3.33 28.53 -8.22
N ILE A 84 2.96 28.56 -6.95
CA ILE A 84 3.59 27.72 -5.93
C ILE A 84 3.27 26.26 -6.29
N PRO A 85 4.29 25.41 -6.49
CA PRO A 85 4.07 24.01 -6.79
C PRO A 85 3.44 23.32 -5.57
N GLU A 86 2.38 22.56 -5.80
CA GLU A 86 1.73 21.76 -4.76
C GLU A 86 2.72 20.74 -4.14
N PRO A 87 2.62 20.48 -2.83
CA PRO A 87 3.50 19.56 -2.15
C PRO A 87 3.26 18.14 -2.65
N LYS A 88 4.36 17.38 -2.84
CA LYS A 88 4.27 16.01 -3.34
C LYS A 88 3.50 15.14 -2.33
N PRO A 89 2.58 14.27 -2.79
CA PRO A 89 1.90 13.32 -1.90
C PRO A 89 2.89 12.41 -1.18
N PHE A 90 2.72 12.22 0.13
CA PHE A 90 3.59 11.36 0.92
C PHE A 90 3.31 9.88 0.62
N CYS A 91 4.25 9.20 -0.06
CA CYS A 91 4.14 7.80 -0.43
C CYS A 91 5.15 6.92 0.32
N VAL A 92 4.65 6.22 1.34
CA VAL A 92 5.04 4.85 1.78
C VAL A 92 6.44 4.61 2.35
N ALA A 93 7.42 5.51 2.26
CA ALA A 93 8.72 5.31 2.94
C ALA A 93 8.65 5.76 4.42
N LYS A 94 8.73 4.80 5.34
CA LYS A 94 8.67 5.00 6.81
C LYS A 94 9.97 5.50 7.44
N ASP A 95 10.94 5.95 6.64
CA ASP A 95 12.17 6.46 7.20
C ASP A 95 11.98 7.88 7.75
N ALA A 96 12.67 8.18 8.85
CA ALA A 96 12.54 9.47 9.54
C ALA A 96 12.91 10.67 8.65
N LYS A 97 13.74 10.46 7.62
CA LYS A 97 14.16 11.52 6.70
C LYS A 97 13.03 11.89 5.74
N THR A 98 12.32 10.92 5.18
CA THR A 98 11.16 11.19 4.31
C THR A 98 10.03 11.90 5.07
N ILE A 99 9.78 11.52 6.32
CA ILE A 99 8.77 12.20 7.16
C ILE A 99 9.17 13.65 7.46
N LYS A 100 10.43 13.89 7.85
CA LYS A 100 10.93 15.25 8.10
C LYS A 100 10.86 16.14 6.85
N ASN A 101 11.21 15.59 5.68
CA ASN A 101 11.13 16.33 4.42
C ASN A 101 9.68 16.68 4.07
N PHE A 102 8.73 15.76 4.26
CA PHE A 102 7.31 16.03 3.99
C PHE A 102 6.73 17.13 4.89
N ILE A 103 7.04 17.09 6.19
CA ILE A 103 6.62 18.14 7.13
C ILE A 103 7.20 19.48 6.72
N PHE A 104 8.50 19.51 6.39
CA PHE A 104 9.17 20.73 5.93
C PHE A 104 8.53 21.29 4.64
N ASP A 105 8.24 20.44 3.66
CA ASP A 105 7.61 20.86 2.40
C ASP A 105 6.20 21.44 2.64
N LEU A 106 5.40 20.86 3.53
CA LEU A 106 4.08 21.38 3.92
C LEU A 106 4.18 22.73 4.63
N GLU A 107 5.11 22.89 5.57
CA GLU A 107 5.33 24.15 6.29
C GLU A 107 5.71 25.28 5.32
N GLN A 108 6.61 24.99 4.39
CA GLN A 108 7.02 25.95 3.37
C GLN A 108 5.86 26.29 2.42
N TYR A 109 5.04 25.30 2.08
CA TYR A 109 3.85 25.51 1.27
C TYR A 109 2.80 26.41 1.97
N PHE A 110 2.52 26.19 3.25
CA PHE A 110 1.59 27.03 4.01
C PHE A 110 2.07 28.48 4.10
N LYS A 111 3.37 28.68 4.35
CA LYS A 111 3.98 30.02 4.36
C LYS A 111 3.88 30.72 3.01
N ALA A 112 4.15 30.00 1.92
CA ALA A 112 4.11 30.56 0.58
C ALA A 112 2.67 30.91 0.16
N THR A 113 1.68 30.13 0.60
CA THR A 113 0.27 30.28 0.22
C THR A 113 -0.53 31.20 1.17
N SER A 114 0.13 31.78 2.18
CA SER A 114 -0.51 32.57 3.24
C SER A 114 -1.70 31.85 3.91
N ILE A 115 -1.62 30.52 4.05
CA ILE A 115 -2.65 29.73 4.73
C ILE A 115 -2.39 29.84 6.23
N GLU A 116 -3.19 30.65 6.91
CA GLU A 116 -2.98 30.96 8.33
C GLU A 116 -3.87 30.15 9.27
N THR A 117 -5.05 29.69 8.80
CA THR A 117 -5.99 28.97 9.66
C THR A 117 -5.56 27.52 9.88
N GLU A 118 -5.52 27.10 11.15
CA GLU A 118 -5.11 25.74 11.53
C GLU A 118 -6.04 24.68 10.91
N GLU A 119 -7.33 24.95 10.82
CA GLU A 119 -8.30 24.07 10.15
C GLU A 119 -7.99 23.84 8.68
N ALA A 120 -7.55 24.88 7.95
CA ALA A 120 -7.16 24.75 6.55
C ALA A 120 -5.82 24.03 6.40
N LYS A 121 -4.85 24.29 7.29
CA LYS A 121 -3.57 23.59 7.33
C LYS A 121 -3.78 22.09 7.59
N VAL A 122 -4.61 21.73 8.57
CA VAL A 122 -4.93 20.34 8.90
C VAL A 122 -5.68 19.66 7.75
N THR A 123 -6.67 20.33 7.17
CA THR A 123 -7.41 19.81 6.01
C THR A 123 -6.48 19.52 4.84
N LEU A 124 -5.61 20.47 4.52
CA LEU A 124 -4.69 20.36 3.40
C LEU A 124 -3.59 19.32 3.65
N ALA A 125 -2.98 19.28 4.84
CA ALA A 125 -2.04 18.23 5.21
C ALA A 125 -2.68 16.84 5.09
N THR A 126 -3.91 16.69 5.56
CA THR A 126 -4.68 15.44 5.50
C THR A 126 -5.02 15.00 4.07
N MET A 127 -5.27 15.96 3.17
CA MET A 127 -5.49 15.67 1.75
C MET A 127 -4.26 15.06 1.08
N HIS A 128 -3.06 15.44 1.53
CA HIS A 128 -1.77 14.99 0.99
C HIS A 128 -1.19 13.77 1.73
N LEU A 129 -1.85 13.27 2.78
CA LEU A 129 -1.57 11.95 3.36
C LEU A 129 -2.05 10.83 2.44
N PHE A 130 -1.28 9.75 2.36
CA PHE A 130 -1.55 8.60 1.50
C PHE A 130 -1.54 7.26 2.27
N GLU A 131 -2.29 6.27 1.75
CA GLU A 131 -2.38 4.89 2.27
C GLU A 131 -2.46 4.77 3.81
N ASP A 132 -1.53 4.05 4.43
CA ASP A 132 -1.49 3.72 5.87
C ASP A 132 -1.49 4.97 6.76
N ALA A 133 -0.86 6.06 6.32
CA ALA A 133 -0.84 7.32 7.06
C ALA A 133 -2.23 7.97 7.12
N LYS A 134 -2.99 7.88 6.02
CA LYS A 134 -4.37 8.39 5.96
C LYS A 134 -5.34 7.51 6.75
N PHE A 135 -5.15 6.19 6.74
CA PHE A 135 -5.92 5.26 7.58
C PHE A 135 -5.67 5.49 9.07
N TRP A 136 -4.41 5.64 9.47
CA TRP A 136 -4.04 5.95 10.84
C TRP A 136 -4.67 7.27 11.32
N TRP A 137 -4.58 8.34 10.51
CA TRP A 137 -5.20 9.62 10.82
C TRP A 137 -6.72 9.50 11.03
N ARG A 138 -7.43 8.79 10.13
CA ARG A 138 -8.87 8.57 10.25
C ARG A 138 -9.27 7.79 11.49
N SER A 139 -8.44 6.83 11.92
CA SER A 139 -8.71 6.07 13.14
C SER A 139 -8.62 6.92 14.42
N ARG A 140 -7.89 8.04 14.39
CA ARG A 140 -7.69 8.95 15.53
C ARG A 140 -8.61 10.17 15.50
N TYR A 141 -9.11 10.55 14.32
CA TYR A 141 -9.99 11.71 14.16
C TYR A 141 -11.39 11.50 14.75
N VAL A 142 -11.83 10.24 14.92
CA VAL A 142 -13.13 9.92 15.54
C VAL A 142 -13.09 10.03 17.07
N ASP A 143 -11.89 10.02 17.65
CA ASP A 143 -11.65 10.07 19.11
C ASP A 143 -11.36 11.49 19.63
N ILE A 144 -11.45 12.52 18.78
CA ILE A 144 -11.22 13.96 19.09
C ILE A 144 -12.54 14.71 18.89
#